data_AF-A0A938MFQ6-F1
#
_entry.id   AF-A0A938MFQ6-F1
#
_cell.length_a   1.000
_cell.length_b   1.000
_cell.length_c   1.000
_cell.angle_alpha   90.00
_cell.angle_beta   90.00
_cell.angle_gamma   90.00
#
_symmetry.space_group_name_H-M   'P 1'
#
loop_
_entity.id
_entity.type
_entity.pdbx_description
1 polymer ?
#
loop_
_entity_poly.entity_id
_entity_poly.type
_entity_poly.pdbx_seq_one_letter_code
_entity_poly.pdbx_strand_id
1 'polypeptide(L)'
;MNMRDPIVRNLVSGGVSLLAICLVLCGPASGDYVVDQSHPQASDDGPGTAEKPFRTISQAAKSVKAGDTVIIKAGTYRESVRIRRAGEKG
;
A
#
# COMPACT_ATOMS: atom_id res chain seq x y z
N MET A 1 -26.56 13.08 6.48
CA MET A 1 -25.71 14.26 6.74
C MET A 1 -24.31 13.74 7.08
N ASN A 2 -23.56 13.23 6.11
CA ASN A 2 -22.75 13.96 5.13
C ASN A 2 -21.42 14.49 5.73
N MET A 3 -20.49 13.59 6.05
CA MET A 3 -19.13 13.94 6.45
C MET A 3 -18.16 13.56 5.32
N ARG A 4 -18.12 14.43 4.30
CA ARG A 4 -17.22 14.39 3.14
C ARG A 4 -15.81 14.84 3.55
N ASP A 5 -14.82 14.04 3.16
CA ASP A 5 -13.44 14.32 2.72
C ASP A 5 -12.74 15.62 3.16
N PRO A 6 -11.50 15.53 3.70
CA PRO A 6 -10.52 16.61 3.58
C PRO A 6 -9.31 16.18 2.72
N ILE A 7 -9.47 16.48 1.43
CA ILE A 7 -8.55 16.41 0.29
C ILE A 7 -7.45 17.51 0.40
N VAL A 8 -6.85 17.74 1.58
CA VAL A 8 -6.17 19.02 1.90
C VAL A 8 -4.69 18.94 2.30
N ARG A 9 -3.89 17.99 1.80
CA ARG A 9 -2.44 17.93 2.14
C ARG A 9 -1.43 18.06 1.01
N ASN A 10 -1.81 18.54 -0.18
CA ASN A 10 -0.83 19.04 -1.15
C ASN A 10 -0.98 20.55 -1.32
N LEU A 11 -0.56 21.26 -0.27
CA LEU A 11 -0.26 22.68 -0.32
C LEU A 11 1.01 22.85 -1.15
N VAL A 12 0.83 23.24 -2.40
CA VAL A 12 1.84 23.87 -3.26
C VAL A 12 2.53 24.97 -2.46
N SER A 13 3.83 24.82 -2.16
CA SER A 13 4.65 25.93 -1.66
C SER A 13 6.09 25.76 -2.11
N GLY A 14 6.60 26.78 -2.81
CA GLY A 14 8.02 27.07 -2.92
C GLY A 14 8.72 26.60 -4.19
N GLY A 15 8.73 27.47 -5.19
CA GLY A 15 9.89 27.74 -6.06
C GLY A 15 10.71 26.54 -6.56
N VAL A 16 10.41 26.13 -7.79
CA VAL A 16 11.31 25.31 -8.61
C VAL A 16 12.56 26.15 -8.92
N SER A 17 13.57 26.08 -8.06
CA SER A 17 14.91 26.58 -8.38
C SER A 17 15.70 25.48 -9.08
N LEU A 18 15.96 25.75 -10.34
CA LEU A 18 16.68 25.00 -11.35
C LEU A 18 18.16 24.81 -10.97
N LEU A 19 18.50 23.90 -10.07
CA LEU A 19 19.86 23.35 -10.01
C LEU A 19 19.87 21.98 -9.31
N ALA A 20 20.54 21.04 -9.95
CA ALA A 20 20.62 19.63 -9.63
C ALA A 20 21.00 19.31 -8.18
N ILE A 21 20.62 18.09 -7.75
CA ILE A 21 20.82 17.48 -6.42
C ILE A 21 19.70 17.83 -5.44
N CYS A 22 18.47 17.43 -5.80
CA CYS A 22 17.61 16.82 -4.80
C CYS A 22 17.93 15.34 -4.85
N LEU A 23 18.86 14.90 -4.00
CA LEU A 23 19.01 13.49 -3.67
C LEU A 23 17.66 13.10 -3.07
N VAL A 24 16.77 12.59 -3.92
CA VAL A 24 15.38 12.30 -3.57
C VAL A 24 15.44 11.38 -2.38
N LEU A 25 15.14 11.92 -1.19
CA LEU A 25 14.76 11.16 -0.01
C LEU A 25 13.43 10.48 -0.36
N CYS A 26 13.50 9.46 -1.20
CA CYS A 26 12.52 8.40 -1.23
C CYS A 26 12.79 7.59 0.04
N GLY A 27 12.40 8.15 1.19
CA GLY A 27 12.28 7.35 2.40
C GLY A 27 11.31 6.20 2.10
N PRO A 28 11.47 5.02 2.70
CA PRO A 28 10.51 3.94 2.52
C PRO A 28 9.14 4.44 3.00
N ALA A 29 8.27 4.79 2.05
CA ALA A 29 6.87 5.03 2.35
C ALA A 29 6.30 3.68 2.73
N SER A 30 6.21 3.42 4.05
CA SER A 30 5.51 2.27 4.58
C SER A 30 4.08 2.31 4.06
N GLY A 31 3.72 1.30 3.27
CA GLY A 31 2.39 1.14 2.69
C GLY A 31 1.53 0.18 3.52
N ASP A 32 0.29 0.59 3.78
CA ASP A 32 -0.72 -0.30 4.34
C ASP A 32 -1.48 -0.97 3.20
N TYR A 33 -1.35 -2.30 3.09
CA TYR A 33 -2.05 -3.10 2.09
C TYR A 33 -3.21 -3.85 2.73
N VAL A 34 -4.35 -3.95 2.04
CA VAL A 34 -5.53 -4.68 2.50
C VAL A 34 -5.77 -5.89 1.61
N VAL A 35 -6.02 -7.04 2.23
CA VAL A 35 -6.43 -8.28 1.56
C VAL A 35 -7.84 -8.62 1.99
N ASP A 36 -8.76 -8.68 1.04
CA ASP A 36 -10.16 -9.04 1.27
C ASP A 36 -10.70 -9.76 0.04
N GLN A 37 -10.77 -11.10 0.11
CA GLN A 37 -11.29 -11.90 -1.00
C GLN A 37 -12.81 -11.77 -1.19
N SER A 38 -13.52 -11.31 -0.16
CA SER A 38 -14.99 -11.19 -0.18
C SER A 38 -15.43 -9.84 -0.73
N HIS A 39 -14.51 -8.90 -0.90
CA HIS A 39 -14.81 -7.58 -1.43
C HIS A 39 -15.11 -7.66 -2.93
N PRO A 40 -16.19 -7.03 -3.44
CA PRO A 40 -16.56 -7.10 -4.86
C PRO A 40 -15.52 -6.47 -5.79
N GLN A 41 -14.69 -5.54 -5.28
CA GLN A 41 -13.60 -4.90 -6.02
C GLN A 41 -12.22 -5.54 -5.74
N ALA A 42 -12.20 -6.71 -5.08
CA ALA A 42 -10.95 -7.41 -4.80
C ALA A 42 -10.27 -7.86 -6.09
N SER A 43 -9.03 -7.44 -6.29
CA SER A 43 -8.25 -7.79 -7.48
C SER A 43 -6.77 -7.93 -7.15
N ASP A 44 -6.11 -8.91 -7.76
CA ASP A 44 -4.68 -9.13 -7.60
C ASP A 44 -3.84 -8.14 -8.45
N ASP A 45 -4.43 -7.56 -9.50
CA ASP A 45 -3.82 -6.46 -10.29
C ASP A 45 -4.09 -5.07 -9.67
N GLY A 46 -4.88 -5.03 -8.59
CA GLY A 46 -5.22 -3.80 -7.89
C GLY A 46 -4.06 -3.22 -7.07
N PRO A 47 -4.20 -1.98 -6.58
CA PRO A 47 -3.21 -1.36 -5.71
C PRO A 47 -3.17 -1.96 -4.29
N GLY A 48 -4.14 -2.81 -3.92
CA GLY A 48 -4.21 -3.42 -2.59
C GLY A 48 -4.60 -2.44 -1.50
N THR A 49 -5.40 -1.42 -1.81
CA THR A 49 -5.88 -0.40 -0.85
C THR A 49 -7.19 -0.86 -0.20
N ALA A 50 -7.68 -0.11 0.80
CA ALA A 50 -8.97 -0.39 1.41
C ALA A 50 -10.15 -0.36 0.43
N GLU A 51 -10.08 0.48 -0.62
CA GLU A 51 -11.10 0.58 -1.68
C GLU A 51 -10.95 -0.52 -2.74
N LYS A 52 -9.72 -0.97 -3.00
CA LYS A 52 -9.41 -2.02 -3.98
C LYS A 52 -8.44 -3.02 -3.35
N PRO A 53 -8.94 -3.87 -2.45
CA PRO A 53 -8.09 -4.79 -1.72
C PRO A 53 -7.55 -5.88 -2.65
N PHE A 54 -6.45 -6.51 -2.25
CA PHE A 54 -5.99 -7.71 -2.90
C PHE A 54 -6.96 -8.87 -2.65
N ARG A 55 -7.10 -9.73 -3.65
CA ARG A 55 -7.92 -10.94 -3.52
C ARG A 55 -7.16 -12.06 -2.84
N THR A 56 -5.84 -12.14 -3.04
CA THR A 56 -4.97 -13.17 -2.47
C THR A 56 -3.92 -12.58 -1.53
N ILE A 57 -3.53 -13.38 -0.52
CA ILE A 57 -2.45 -13.07 0.41
C ILE A 57 -1.10 -13.14 -0.33
N SER A 58 -0.95 -14.07 -1.27
CA SER A 58 0.27 -14.24 -2.07
C SER A 58 0.60 -13.01 -2.90
N GLN A 59 -0.40 -12.31 -3.42
CA GLN A 59 -0.17 -11.07 -4.16
C GLN A 59 0.27 -9.95 -3.23
N ALA A 60 -0.37 -9.78 -2.08
CA ALA A 60 0.06 -8.81 -1.08
C ALA A 60 1.51 -9.06 -0.64
N ALA A 61 1.88 -10.32 -0.39
CA ALA A 61 3.23 -10.71 -0.01
C ALA A 61 4.32 -10.42 -1.07
N LYS A 62 3.94 -10.27 -2.35
CA LYS A 62 4.86 -9.85 -3.43
C LYS A 62 5.03 -8.33 -3.48
N SER A 63 3.95 -7.61 -3.19
CA SER A 63 3.88 -6.14 -3.26
C SER A 63 4.58 -5.47 -2.09
N VAL A 64 4.54 -6.09 -0.91
CA VAL A 64 5.13 -5.52 0.32
C VAL A 64 6.66 -5.47 0.30
N LYS A 65 7.18 -4.45 0.96
CA LYS A 65 8.58 -4.20 1.29
C LYS A 65 8.78 -4.24 2.81
N ALA A 66 10.03 -4.19 3.24
CA ALA A 66 10.35 -4.09 4.66
C ALA A 66 9.73 -2.82 5.25
N GLY A 67 9.02 -2.97 6.37
CA GLY A 67 8.30 -1.89 7.04
C GLY A 67 6.80 -1.82 6.70
N ASP A 68 6.35 -2.43 5.60
CA ASP A 68 4.94 -2.40 5.19
C ASP A 68 4.05 -3.28 6.08
N THR A 69 2.78 -2.92 6.18
CA THR A 69 1.77 -3.67 6.94
C THR A 69 0.71 -4.25 6.00
N VAL A 70 0.39 -5.54 6.17
CA VAL A 70 -0.69 -6.21 5.43
C VAL A 70 -1.86 -6.51 6.38
N ILE A 71 -3.01 -5.91 6.10
CA ILE A 71 -4.26 -6.08 6.82
C ILE A 71 -5.12 -7.13 6.09
N ILE A 72 -5.22 -8.32 6.65
CA ILE A 72 -6.03 -9.41 6.08
C ILE A 72 -7.41 -9.37 6.75
N LYS A 73 -8.47 -9.21 5.95
CA LYS A 73 -9.86 -9.26 6.41
C LYS A 73 -10.29 -10.70 6.68
N ALA A 74 -11.37 -10.85 7.44
CA ALA A 74 -11.90 -12.18 7.78
C ALA A 74 -12.35 -12.91 6.50
N GLY A 75 -11.85 -14.14 6.32
CA GLY A 75 -12.17 -14.96 5.16
C GLY A 75 -11.37 -16.26 5.17
N THR A 76 -11.77 -17.22 4.34
CA THR A 76 -11.05 -18.50 4.17
C THR A 76 -10.16 -18.44 2.93
N TYR A 77 -8.86 -18.23 3.10
CA TYR A 77 -7.90 -18.12 1.98
C TYR A 77 -7.28 -19.50 1.71
N ARG A 78 -7.80 -20.23 0.72
CA ARG A 78 -7.29 -21.56 0.35
C ARG A 78 -6.10 -21.47 -0.60
N GLU A 79 -4.99 -20.92 -0.11
CA GLU A 79 -3.77 -20.71 -0.91
C GLU A 79 -2.49 -21.14 -0.18
N SER A 80 -1.43 -21.39 -0.94
CA SER A 80 -0.08 -21.65 -0.40
C SER A 80 0.77 -20.38 -0.50
N VAL A 81 0.96 -19.69 0.62
CA VAL A 81 1.74 -18.45 0.65
C VAL A 81 3.23 -18.75 0.78
N ARG A 82 4.04 -18.26 -0.16
CA ARG A 82 5.51 -18.23 -0.05
C ARG A 82 5.99 -16.79 0.10
N ILE A 83 6.41 -16.43 1.31
CA ILE A 83 6.98 -15.11 1.57
C ILE A 83 8.45 -15.12 1.14
N ARG A 84 8.77 -14.32 0.12
CA ARG A 84 10.14 -14.17 -0.43
C ARG A 84 10.85 -12.91 0.06
N ARG A 85 10.12 -12.00 0.70
CA ARG A 85 10.62 -10.73 1.24
C ARG A 85 10.92 -10.91 2.73
N ALA A 86 12.09 -10.48 3.16
CA ALA A 86 12.45 -10.43 4.58
C ALA A 86 12.31 -8.99 5.10
N GLY A 87 12.04 -8.84 6.39
CA GLY A 87 12.16 -7.55 7.07
C GLY A 87 13.62 -7.11 7.14
N GLU A 88 13.84 -5.79 7.19
CA GLU A 88 15.14 -5.21 7.47
C GLU A 88 15.24 -4.86 8.95
N LYS A 89 16.46 -4.90 9.51
CA LYS A 89 16.68 -4.58 10.92
C LYS A 89 16.43 -3.08 11.13
N GLY A 90 15.49 -2.75 12.03
CA GLY A 90 15.23 -1.38 12.48
C GLY A 90 16.34 -0.82 13.36
#